data_AF-A0A951SXI8-F1
#
_entry.id   AF-A0A951SXI8-F1
#
_cell.length_a   1.000
_cell.length_b   1.000
_cell.length_c   1.000
_cell.angle_alpha   90.00
_cell.angle_beta   90.00
_cell.angle_gamma   90.00
#
_symmetry.space_group_name_H-M   'P 1'
#
loop_
_entity.id
_entity.type
_entity.pdbx_description
1 polymer ?
#
loop_
_entity_poly.entity_id
_entity_poly.type
_entity_poly.pdbx_seq_one_letter_code
_entity_poly.pdbx_strand_id
1 'polypeptide(L)'
;IVGEKTISELKVGDFFGELALLEATPRTASAVSVGYSRMLGFFRPDLDVLIKRNPRMMNILLQNIARVTGRRLIATNSLLEETIQELYLIQTKEKSDLEPNKEQ
;
A
#
# COMPACT_ATOMS: atom_id res chain seq x y z
N ILE A 1 16.28 -8.91 -2.55
CA ILE A 1 15.51 -9.95 -3.26
C ILE A 1 15.04 -9.31 -4.57
N VAL A 2 15.37 -9.89 -5.73
CA VAL A 2 14.94 -9.33 -7.02
C VAL A 2 13.42 -9.48 -7.11
N GLY A 3 12.69 -8.36 -7.27
CA GLY A 3 11.23 -8.35 -7.38
C GLY A 3 10.46 -7.74 -6.20
N GLU A 4 11.11 -7.31 -5.11
CA GLU A 4 10.44 -6.56 -4.04
C GLU A 4 10.40 -5.06 -4.39
N LYS A 5 9.19 -4.48 -4.44
CA LYS A 5 8.96 -3.06 -4.63
C LYS A 5 8.42 -2.45 -3.34
N THR A 6 9.09 -1.43 -2.81
CA THR A 6 8.59 -0.67 -1.66
C THR A 6 7.39 0.15 -2.09
N ILE A 7 6.21 -0.19 -1.55
CA ILE A 7 4.96 0.52 -1.85
C ILE A 7 4.72 1.72 -0.93
N SER A 8 5.36 1.75 0.25
CA SER A 8 5.19 2.81 1.24
C SER A 8 6.32 2.76 2.27
N GLU A 9 6.81 3.94 2.67
CA GLU A 9 7.68 4.13 3.83
C GLU A 9 6.87 4.65 5.01
N LEU A 10 7.11 4.11 6.20
CA LEU A 10 6.38 4.45 7.42
C LEU A 10 7.32 5.09 8.44
N LYS A 11 6.83 6.12 9.12
CA LYS A 11 7.54 6.85 10.16
C LYS A 11 6.84 6.73 11.50
N VAL A 12 7.45 7.28 12.54
CA VAL A 12 6.86 7.34 13.89
C VAL A 12 5.48 8.00 13.80
N GLY A 13 4.47 7.33 14.36
CA GLY A 13 3.08 7.77 14.33
C GLY A 13 2.24 7.16 13.20
N ASP A 14 2.87 6.53 12.21
CA ASP A 14 2.16 5.74 11.20
C ASP A 14 1.77 4.36 11.74
N PHE A 15 0.78 3.73 11.11
CA PHE A 15 0.39 2.34 11.37
C PHE A 15 0.18 1.60 10.04
N PHE A 16 0.15 0.27 10.12
CA PHE A 16 -0.10 -0.61 8.99
C PHE A 16 -0.79 -1.88 9.44
N GLY A 17 -1.39 -2.61 8.49
CA GLY A 17 -2.16 -3.82 8.79
C GLY A 17 -3.63 -3.58 9.08
N GLU A 18 -4.10 -2.37 8.80
CA GLU A 18 -5.48 -1.94 8.98
C GLU A 18 -6.46 -2.77 8.16
N LEU A 19 -6.07 -3.23 6.97
CA LEU A 19 -6.93 -4.07 6.14
C LEU A 19 -7.21 -5.42 6.81
N ALA A 20 -6.18 -6.05 7.39
CA ALA A 20 -6.33 -7.30 8.14
C ALA A 20 -7.02 -7.11 9.50
N LEU A 21 -7.00 -5.88 10.04
CA LEU A 21 -7.72 -5.52 11.27
C LEU A 21 -9.22 -5.36 11.01
N LEU A 22 -9.59 -4.69 9.90
CA LEU A 22 -10.98 -4.39 9.54
C LEU A 22 -11.68 -5.54 8.79
N GLU A 23 -10.97 -6.19 7.88
CA GLU A 23 -11.46 -7.34 7.12
C GLU A 23 -10.61 -8.58 7.38
N ALA A 24 -11.20 -9.76 7.20
CA ALA A 24 -10.48 -11.03 7.26
C ALA A 24 -9.72 -11.29 5.94
N THR A 25 -8.90 -10.33 5.51
CA THR A 25 -8.09 -10.43 4.29
C THR A 25 -6.67 -10.88 4.61
N PRO A 26 -6.02 -11.67 3.73
CA PRO A 26 -4.59 -11.93 3.83
C PRO A 26 -3.79 -10.62 3.83
N ARG A 27 -2.61 -10.63 4.46
CA ARG A 27 -1.67 -9.51 4.39
C ARG A 27 -1.34 -9.22 2.92
N THR A 28 -1.66 -8.02 2.47
CA THR A 28 -1.43 -7.58 1.08
C THR A 28 0.00 -7.15 0.80
N ALA A 29 0.79 -6.91 1.86
CA ALA A 29 2.21 -6.56 1.78
C ALA A 29 2.95 -6.98 3.06
N SER A 30 4.25 -7.25 2.91
CA SER A 30 5.18 -7.43 4.01
C SER A 30 5.60 -6.08 4.60
N ALA A 31 5.93 -6.06 5.89
CA ALA A 31 6.54 -4.91 6.54
C ALA A 31 7.92 -5.30 7.06
N VAL A 32 8.95 -4.58 6.62
CA VAL A 32 10.34 -4.84 6.98
C VAL A 32 10.88 -3.62 7.73
N SER A 33 11.46 -3.85 8.91
CA SER A 33 12.07 -2.76 9.69
C SER A 33 13.45 -2.43 9.13
N VAL A 34 13.69 -1.16 8.83
CA VAL A 34 15.00 -0.67 8.34
C VAL A 34 16.01 -0.48 9.49
N GLY A 35 15.54 -0.44 10.74
CA GLY A 35 16.38 -0.31 11.92
C GLY A 35 15.71 -0.82 13.19
N TYR A 36 16.22 -0.44 14.37
CA TYR A 36 15.54 -0.75 15.63
C TYR A 36 14.20 -0.02 15.69
N SER A 37 13.13 -0.79 15.89
CA SER A 37 11.76 -0.27 15.91
C SER A 37 11.00 -0.81 17.11
N ARG A 38 10.16 0.04 17.70
CA ARG A 38 9.20 -0.34 18.74
C ARG A 38 7.80 -0.08 18.22
N MET A 39 6.93 -1.04 18.42
CA MET A 39 5.58 -1.05 17.85
C MET A 39 4.54 -1.36 18.91
N LEU A 40 3.35 -0.78 18.73
CA LEU A 40 2.16 -1.18 19.48
C LEU A 40 1.38 -2.19 18.62
N GLY A 41 1.15 -3.39 19.15
CA GLY A 41 0.24 -4.35 18.56
C GLY A 41 -1.20 -3.98 18.90
N PHE A 42 -2.08 -3.96 17.90
CA PHE A 42 -3.50 -3.71 18.08
C PHE A 42 -4.29 -4.75 17.29
N PHE A 43 -5.07 -5.58 17.99
CA PHE A 43 -5.72 -6.75 17.43
C PHE A 43 -7.23 -6.59 17.41
N ARG A 44 -7.91 -7.44 16.63
CA ARG A 44 -9.36 -7.38 16.48
C ARG A 44 -10.15 -7.50 17.79
N PRO A 45 -9.76 -8.35 18.76
CA PRO A 45 -10.40 -8.36 20.07
C PRO A 45 -10.31 -7.00 20.80
N ASP A 46 -9.17 -6.31 20.70
CA ASP A 46 -8.98 -4.99 21.30
C ASP A 46 -9.87 -3.94 20.62
N LEU A 47 -10.01 -4.04 19.29
CA LEU A 47 -10.92 -3.22 18.51
C LEU A 47 -12.38 -3.41 18.96
N ASP A 48 -12.82 -4.66 19.10
CA ASP A 48 -14.19 -4.98 19.54
C ASP A 48 -14.49 -4.45 20.95
N VAL A 49 -13.51 -4.50 21.85
CA VAL A 49 -13.60 -3.90 23.18
C VAL A 49 -13.66 -2.38 23.08
N LEU A 50 -12.84 -1.76 22.24
CA LEU A 50 -12.78 -0.30 22.10
C LEU A 50 -14.08 0.27 21.53
N ILE A 51 -14.68 -0.40 20.54
CA ILE A 51 -15.99 -0.04 19.96
C ILE A 51 -17.05 0.05 21.06
N LYS A 52 -17.07 -0.92 21.98
CA LYS A 52 -18.08 -0.99 23.06
C LYS A 52 -17.78 -0.01 24.20
N ARG A 53 -16.51 0.11 24.60
CA ARG A 53 -16.10 0.85 25.80
C ARG A 53 -15.90 2.34 25.57
N ASN A 54 -15.39 2.75 24.40
CA ASN A 54 -15.13 4.15 24.10
C ASN A 54 -15.38 4.48 22.60
N PRO A 55 -16.65 4.66 22.19
CA PRO A 55 -17.00 4.99 20.81
C PRO A 55 -16.37 6.28 20.28
N ARG A 56 -16.11 7.27 21.16
CA ARG A 56 -15.46 8.52 20.76
C ARG A 56 -14.02 8.28 20.31
N MET A 57 -13.26 7.51 21.10
CA MET A 57 -11.90 7.12 20.73
C MET A 57 -11.89 6.27 19.46
N MET A 58 -12.87 5.37 19.33
CA MET A 58 -13.03 4.56 18.14
C MET A 58 -13.26 5.41 16.88
N ASN A 59 -14.06 6.47 16.95
CA ASN A 59 -14.27 7.39 15.81
C ASN A 59 -12.95 8.02 15.36
N ILE A 60 -12.10 8.46 16.30
CA ILE A 60 -10.78 9.01 15.98
C ILE A 60 -9.90 7.95 15.30
N LEU A 61 -9.89 6.71 15.82
CA LEU A 61 -9.17 5.60 15.21
C LEU A 61 -9.65 5.32 13.78
N LEU A 62 -10.97 5.28 13.57
CA LEU A 62 -11.56 5.02 12.27
C LEU A 62 -11.24 6.12 11.25
N GLN A 63 -11.27 7.40 11.66
CA GLN A 63 -10.85 8.51 10.80
C GLN A 63 -9.38 8.40 10.39
N ASN A 64 -8.51 7.99 11.31
CA ASN A 64 -7.10 7.77 11.01
C ASN A 64 -6.90 6.58 10.04
N ILE A 65 -7.63 5.48 10.23
CA ILE A 65 -7.66 4.34 9.31
C ILE A 65 -8.11 4.80 7.91
N ALA A 66 -9.25 5.46 7.81
CA ALA A 66 -9.76 5.96 6.53
C ALA A 66 -8.76 6.89 5.82
N ARG A 67 -8.11 7.79 6.57
CA ARG A 67 -7.09 8.70 6.01
C ARG A 67 -5.86 7.96 5.50
N VAL A 68 -5.37 6.93 6.22
CA VAL A 68 -4.21 6.14 5.77
C VAL A 68 -4.58 5.27 4.57
N THR A 69 -5.71 4.56 4.62
CA THR A 69 -6.18 3.75 3.49
C THR A 69 -6.40 4.60 2.25
N GLY A 70 -7.02 5.78 2.38
CA GLY A 70 -7.22 6.71 1.27
C GLY A 70 -5.90 7.20 0.66
N ARG A 71 -4.92 7.59 1.49
CA ARG A 71 -3.58 7.97 1.01
C ARG A 71 -2.88 6.83 0.26
N ARG A 72 -2.99 5.60 0.78
CA ARG A 72 -2.40 4.42 0.12
C ARG A 72 -3.09 4.08 -1.19
N LEU A 73 -4.41 4.22 -1.27
CA LEU A 73 -5.15 4.01 -2.52
C LEU A 73 -4.71 5.00 -3.59
N ILE A 74 -4.62 6.29 -3.24
CA ILE A 74 -4.13 7.34 -4.16
C ILE A 74 -2.72 7.03 -4.63
N ALA A 75 -1.80 6.71 -3.72
CA ALA A 75 -0.41 6.38 -4.08
C ALA A 75 -0.31 5.13 -4.97
N THR A 76 -1.13 4.11 -4.70
CA THR A 76 -1.16 2.88 -5.50
C THR A 76 -1.73 3.14 -6.90
N ASN A 77 -2.75 4.00 -7.02
CA ASN A 77 -3.30 4.41 -8.31
C ASN A 77 -2.26 5.17 -9.15
N SER A 78 -1.52 6.10 -8.55
CA SER A 78 -0.42 6.79 -9.26
C SER A 78 0.64 5.82 -9.74
N LEU A 79 1.02 4.85 -8.89
CA LEU A 79 1.98 3.82 -9.27
C LEU A 79 1.49 2.93 -10.43
N LEU A 80 0.19 2.62 -10.43
CA LEU A 80 -0.44 1.86 -11.50
C LEU A 80 -0.40 2.64 -12.82
N GLU A 81 -0.73 3.93 -12.80
CA GLU A 81 -0.65 4.81 -13.98
C GLU A 81 0.77 4.88 -14.54
N GLU A 82 1.77 5.12 -13.67
CA GLU A 82 3.19 5.13 -14.07
C GLU A 82 3.62 3.80 -14.71
N THR A 83 3.27 2.67 -14.07
CA THR A 83 3.62 1.34 -14.57
C THR A 83 2.96 1.07 -15.93
N ILE A 84 1.71 1.51 -16.14
CA ILE A 84 1.02 1.39 -17.42
C ILE A 84 1.75 2.22 -18.50
N GLN A 85 2.18 3.44 -18.19
CA GLN A 85 2.93 4.28 -19.15
C GLN A 85 4.28 3.65 -19.53
N GLU A 86 5.02 3.11 -18.55
CA GLU A 86 6.27 2.39 -18.81
C GLU A 86 6.06 1.19 -19.74
N LEU A 87 5.00 0.41 -19.53
CA LEU A 87 4.66 -0.72 -20.39
C LEU A 87 4.35 -0.29 -21.83
N TYR A 88 3.63 0.82 -22.04
CA TYR A 88 3.40 1.38 -23.37
C TYR A 88 4.70 1.79 -24.08
N LEU A 89 5.65 2.40 -23.35
CA LEU A 89 6.95 2.79 -23.90
C LEU A 89 7.81 1.58 -24.28
N ILE A 90 7.74 0.49 -23.51
CA ILE A 90 8.46 -0.75 -23.82
C ILE A 90 7.87 -1.39 -25.09
N GLN A 91 6.54 -1.52 -25.18
CA GLN A 91 5.87 -2.10 -26.34
C GLN A 91 6.13 -1.33 -27.64
N THR A 92 6.24 0.00 -27.56
CA THR A 92 6.52 0.84 -28.72
C THR A 92 7.97 0.75 -29.19
N LYS A 93 8.94 0.67 -28.25
CA LYS A 93 10.35 0.43 -28.57
C LYS A 93 10.59 -0.95 -29.19
N GLU A 94 9.99 -2.01 -28.64
CA GLU A 94 10.12 -3.35 -29.22
C GLU A 94 9.57 -3.40 -30.66
N LYS A 95 8.46 -2.72 -30.96
CA LYS A 95 7.93 -2.63 -32.33
C LYS A 95 8.83 -1.84 -33.28
N SER A 96 9.46 -0.75 -32.85
CA SER A 96 10.40 0.00 -33.71
C SER A 96 11.67 -0.79 -34.00
N ASP A 97 12.12 -1.61 -33.04
CA ASP A 97 13.32 -2.43 -33.18
C ASP A 97 13.07 -3.69 -34.04
N LEU A 98 11.81 -4.15 -34.14
CA LEU A 98 11.40 -5.31 -34.94
C LEU A 98 11.12 -5.01 -36.43
N GLU A 99 10.88 -3.75 -36.82
CA GLU A 99 10.67 -3.35 -38.23
C GLU A 99 11.67 -2.26 -38.71
N PRO A 100 12.98 -2.53 -38.72
CA PRO A 100 13.98 -1.50 -39.07
C PRO A 100 14.05 -1.14 -40.55
N ASN A 101 13.30 -1.79 -41.46
CA ASN A 101 13.38 -1.48 -42.90
C ASN A 101 12.11 -1.89 -43.69
N LYS A 102 11.20 -0.94 -43.93
CA LYS A 102 10.10 -1.05 -44.93
C LYS A 102 10.03 0.15 -45.87
N GLU A 103 11.14 0.84 -46.08
CA GLU A 103 11.27 1.84 -47.14
C GLU A 103 12.56 1.58 -47.94
N GLN A 104 12.51 0.60 -48.84
CA GLN A 104 13.21 0.58 -50.12
C GLN A 104 12.31 -0.05 -51.18
#